data_AF-A0A447JBE1-F1
#
_entry.id   AF-A0A447JBE1-F1
#
_cell.length_a   1.000
_cell.length_b   1.000
_cell.length_c   1.000
_cell.angle_alpha   90.00
_cell.angle_beta   90.00
_cell.angle_gamma   90.00
#
_symmetry.space_group_name_H-M   'P 1'
#
loop_
_entity.id
_entity.type
_entity.pdbx_description
1 polymer ?
#
loop_
_entity_poly.entity_id
_entity_poly.type
_entity_poly.pdbx_seq_one_letter_code
_entity_poly.pdbx_strand_id
1 'polypeptide(L)' 'MTRAVKRQGKIWIRVFPDKPITEKPLAVRMGKGKGNVEYWVALIQPG' A
#
# COMPACT_ATOMS: atom_id res chain seq x y z
N MET A 1 17.09 0.01 4.04
CA MET A 1 17.97 -1.11 4.45
C MET A 1 19.00 -1.48 3.39
N THR A 2 18.62 -1.84 2.17
CA THR A 2 19.55 -2.38 1.14
C THR A 2 20.82 -1.54 0.90
N ARG A 3 20.70 -0.21 0.86
CA ARG A 3 21.85 0.71 0.73
C ARG A 3 22.79 0.69 1.94
N ALA A 4 22.25 0.54 3.15
CA ALA A 4 23.03 0.50 4.39
C ALA A 4 23.84 -0.80 4.52
N VAL A 5 23.30 -1.92 4.04
CA VAL A 5 23.99 -3.23 4.07
C VAL A 5 25.00 -3.40 2.94
N LYS A 6 25.24 -2.37 2.10
CA LYS A 6 26.22 -2.37 1.00
C LYS A 6 26.14 -3.62 0.09
N ARG A 7 24.93 -4.08 -0.23
CA ARG A 7 24.64 -5.29 -1.04
C ARG A 7 25.09 -6.61 -0.40
N GLN A 8 25.45 -6.61 0.88
CA GLN A 8 25.77 -7.82 1.64
C GLN A 8 24.55 -8.27 2.45
N GLY A 9 24.41 -9.59 2.62
CA GLY A 9 23.30 -10.21 3.36
C GLY A 9 22.02 -10.45 2.55
N LYS A 10 21.10 -11.23 3.14
CA LYS A 10 19.77 -11.52 2.57
C LYS A 10 18.70 -10.79 3.36
N ILE A 11 17.83 -10.05 2.68
CA ILE A 11 16.71 -9.32 3.27
C ILE A 11 15.42 -9.99 2.78
N TRP A 12 14.49 -10.24 3.69
CA TRP A 12 13.21 -10.86 3.39
C TRP A 12 12.08 -9.88 3.66
N ILE A 13 11.16 -9.77 2.70
CA ILE A 13 9.90 -9.07 2.88
C ILE A 13 8.87 -10.14 3.24
N ARG A 14 8.33 -10.08 4.47
CA ARG A 14 7.37 -11.09 4.99
C ARG A 14 5.90 -10.72 4.75
N VAL A 15 5.64 -9.61 4.08
CA VAL A 15 4.32 -9.01 3.93
C VAL A 15 4.12 -8.60 2.48
N PHE A 16 2.96 -8.90 1.90
CA PHE A 16 2.58 -8.50 0.55
C PHE A 16 1.34 -7.61 0.58
N PRO A 17 1.30 -6.48 -0.15
CA PRO A 17 0.13 -5.61 -0.20
C PRO A 17 -0.92 -6.16 -1.18
N ASP A 18 -1.95 -6.81 -0.65
CA ASP A 18 -3.02 -7.46 -1.42
C ASP A 18 -4.36 -6.71 -1.38
N LYS A 19 -4.50 -5.71 -0.51
CA LYS A 19 -5.78 -4.99 -0.34
C LYS A 19 -5.77 -3.66 -1.10
N PRO A 20 -6.68 -3.44 -2.09
CA PRO A 20 -6.78 -2.18 -2.80
C PRO A 20 -7.58 -1.13 -2.00
N ILE A 21 -7.08 0.09 -1.95
CA ILE A 21 -7.75 1.27 -1.39
C ILE A 21 -8.16 2.21 -2.52
N THR A 22 -9.38 2.72 -2.45
CA THR A 22 -9.96 3.59 -3.48
C THR A 22 -10.19 5.00 -2.96
N GLU A 23 -9.99 6.00 -3.81
CA GLU A 23 -10.27 7.41 -3.50
C GLU A 23 -11.15 8.04 -4.57
N LYS A 24 -11.93 9.06 -4.17
CA LYS A 24 -12.64 9.91 -5.12
C LYS A 24 -11.81 11.16 -5.40
N PRO A 25 -11.73 11.63 -6.65
CA PRO A 25 -11.02 12.85 -6.98
C PRO A 25 -11.51 14.05 -6.17
N LEU A 26 -10.61 14.98 -5.89
CA LEU A 26 -10.96 16.27 -5.30
C LEU A 26 -11.95 17.01 -6.22
N ALA A 27 -12.91 17.71 -5.61
CA ALA A 27 -13.97 18.50 -6.28
C ALA A 27 -15.15 17.72 -6.90
N VAL A 28 -15.36 16.44 -6.59
CA VAL A 28 -16.63 15.75 -6.90
C VAL A 28 -17.60 15.76 -5.72
N ARG A 29 -18.90 15.89 -5.99
CA ARG A 29 -19.94 15.71 -4.96
C ARG A 29 -20.02 14.23 -4.55
N MET A 30 -20.48 13.99 -3.32
CA MET A 30 -20.75 12.64 -2.83
C MET A 30 -21.85 11.94 -3.66
N GLY A 31 -21.79 10.60 -3.73
CA GLY A 31 -22.66 9.77 -4.57
C GLY A 31 -21.95 9.15 -5.79
N LYS A 32 -22.71 8.59 -6.73
CA LYS A 32 -22.25 7.98 -8.02
C LYS A 32 -21.30 6.77 -7.93
N GLY A 33 -21.26 6.06 -6.80
CA GLY A 33 -20.49 4.82 -6.64
C GLY A 33 -19.10 5.02 -6.02
N LYS A 34 -18.24 4.00 -6.17
CA LYS A 34 -16.88 3.94 -5.61
C LYS A 34 -15.86 4.53 -6.59
N GLY A 35 -14.79 5.13 -6.08
CA GLY A 35 -13.70 5.68 -6.90
C GLY A 35 -12.74 4.61 -7.42
N ASN A 36 -11.71 5.05 -8.16
CA ASN A 36 -10.65 4.16 -8.66
C ASN A 36 -9.72 3.70 -7.54
N VAL A 37 -8.99 2.61 -7.78
CA VAL A 37 -7.94 2.11 -6.87
C VAL A 37 -6.72 3.02 -6.98
N GLU A 38 -6.32 3.62 -5.86
CA GLU A 38 -5.16 4.53 -5.79
C GLU A 38 -3.91 3.80 -5.31
N TYR A 39 -4.03 3.02 -4.23
CA TYR A 39 -2.89 2.32 -3.64
C TYR A 39 -3.28 1.00 -2.98
N TRP A 40 -2.28 0.14 -2.78
CA TRP A 40 -2.42 -1.17 -2.15
C TRP A 40 -1.80 -1.14 -0.76
N VAL A 41 -2.48 -1.77 0.19
CA VAL A 41 -2.02 -1.84 1.58
C VAL A 41 -1.96 -3.28 2.05
N ALA A 42 -1.06 -3.53 2.99
CA ALA A 42 -1.11 -4.72 3.81
C ALA A 42 -1.64 -4.34 5.20
N LEU A 43 -2.61 -5.10 5.71
CA LEU A 43 -3.14 -4.88 7.05
C LEU A 43 -2.18 -5.51 8.06
N ILE A 44 -1.50 -4.67 8.85
CA ILE A 44 -0.55 -5.12 9.88
C ILE A 44 -1.21 -4.95 11.24
N GLN A 45 -1.39 -6.05 11.97
CA GLN A 45 -1.83 -6.05 13.37
C GLN A 45 -0.61 -6.10 14.30
N PRO A 46 -0.69 -5.56 15.53
CA PRO A 46 0.40 -5.68 16.50
C PRO A 46 0.70 -7.15 16.81
N GLY A 47 1.97 -7.54 16.68
CA GLY A 47 2.48 -8.91 16.86
C GLY A 47 3.69 -9.17 15.97
#